data_AF-A0A0D1YHH9-F1
#
_entry.id   AF-A0A0D1YHH9-F1
#
_cell.length_a   1.000
_cell.length_b   1.000
_cell.length_c   1.000
_cell.angle_alpha   90.00
_cell.angle_beta   90.00
_cell.angle_gamma   90.00
#
_symmetry.space_group_name_H-M   'P 1'
#
loop_
_entity.id
_entity.type
_entity.pdbx_description
1 polymer ?
#
loop_
_entity_poly.entity_id
_entity_poly.type
_entity_poly.pdbx_seq_one_letter_code
_entity_poly.pdbx_strand_id
1 'polypeptide(L)'
;MTARDLFGTENPIGQPVRFKNTTVIVFGVFTMEKFSLDFLNMERAYIPIRFWKELSGGGNVETLEVSAVSKAALKPAMKQAKDFLIRKAPGA
;
A
#
# COMPACT_ATOMS: atom_id res chain seq x y z
N MET A 1 8.23 -11.91 0.17
CA MET A 1 9.59 -12.08 -0.32
C MET A 1 10.34 -10.75 -0.23
N THR A 2 11.50 -10.64 0.43
CA THR A 2 12.28 -9.39 0.45
C THR A 2 13.05 -9.18 -0.85
N ALA A 3 13.56 -7.97 -1.08
CA ALA A 3 14.44 -7.71 -2.23
C ALA A 3 15.72 -8.57 -2.19
N ARG A 4 16.25 -8.87 -0.99
CA ARG A 4 17.41 -9.75 -0.85
C ARG A 4 17.08 -11.20 -1.22
N ASP A 5 15.86 -11.65 -0.94
CA ASP A 5 15.44 -13.01 -1.29
C ASP A 5 15.24 -13.18 -2.80
N LEU A 6 14.83 -12.10 -3.49
CA LEU A 6 14.62 -12.08 -4.94
C LEU A 6 15.90 -11.88 -5.74
N PHE A 7 16.78 -11.01 -5.28
CA PHE A 7 17.91 -10.50 -6.08
C PHE A 7 19.28 -10.82 -5.46
N GLY A 8 19.31 -11.45 -4.28
CA GLY A 8 20.55 -11.78 -3.58
C GLY A 8 21.36 -10.52 -3.24
N THR A 9 22.59 -10.47 -3.77
CA THR A 9 23.49 -9.32 -3.63
C THR A 9 23.45 -8.37 -4.84
N GLU A 10 22.68 -8.70 -5.87
CA GLU A 10 22.56 -7.86 -7.06
C GLU A 10 21.73 -6.61 -6.79
N ASN A 11 21.99 -5.55 -7.56
CA ASN A 11 21.18 -4.35 -7.48
C ASN A 11 19.79 -4.64 -8.10
N PRO A 12 18.70 -4.56 -7.32
CA PRO A 12 17.37 -4.87 -7.81
C PRO A 12 16.79 -3.78 -8.72
N ILE A 13 17.29 -2.53 -8.65
CA ILE A 13 16.74 -1.43 -9.44
C ILE A 13 17.00 -1.66 -10.94
N GLY A 14 15.94 -1.54 -11.74
CA GLY A 14 15.95 -1.80 -13.18
C GLY A 14 15.70 -3.25 -13.57
N GLN A 15 15.67 -4.17 -12.61
CA GLN A 15 15.44 -5.59 -12.88
C GLN A 15 13.95 -5.88 -13.15
N PRO A 16 13.63 -6.74 -14.12
CA PRO A 16 12.28 -7.20 -14.37
C PRO A 16 11.85 -8.26 -13.35
N VAL A 17 10.61 -8.17 -12.88
CA VAL A 17 9.96 -9.16 -12.02
C VAL A 17 8.61 -9.52 -12.63
N ARG A 18 8.25 -10.80 -12.56
CA ARG A 18 6.92 -11.25 -12.96
C ARG A 18 5.94 -11.09 -11.79
N PHE A 19 4.89 -10.31 -12.01
CA PHE A 19 3.78 -10.15 -11.09
C PHE A 19 2.48 -10.57 -11.78
N LYS A 20 1.86 -11.67 -11.33
CA LYS A 20 0.77 -12.35 -12.03
C LYS A 20 1.17 -12.66 -13.49
N ASN A 21 0.43 -12.11 -14.46
CA ASN A 21 0.68 -12.29 -15.89
C ASN A 21 1.40 -11.09 -16.53
N THR A 22 1.98 -10.20 -15.73
CA THR A 22 2.63 -8.98 -16.21
C THR A 22 4.06 -8.90 -15.71
N THR A 23 4.97 -8.44 -16.57
CA THR A 23 6.33 -8.10 -16.18
C THR A 23 6.36 -6.64 -15.72
N VAL A 24 6.90 -6.40 -14.52
CA VAL A 24 7.10 -5.07 -13.94
C VAL A 24 8.58 -4.83 -13.70
N ILE A 25 9.00 -3.57 -13.71
CA ILE A 25 10.38 -3.18 -13.41
C ILE A 25 10.46 -2.65 -11.98
N VAL A 26 11.45 -3.09 -11.22
CA VAL A 26 11.74 -2.53 -9.90
C VAL A 26 12.35 -1.14 -10.07
N PHE A 27 11.70 -0.11 -9.54
CA PHE A 27 12.21 1.26 -9.60
C PHE A 27 12.82 1.74 -8.28
N GLY A 28 12.68 0.98 -7.20
CA GLY A 28 13.21 1.34 -5.89
C GLY A 28 13.05 0.25 -4.83
N VAL A 29 13.82 0.38 -3.76
CA VAL A 29 13.75 -0.46 -2.56
C VAL A 29 13.68 0.45 -1.36
N PHE A 30 12.84 0.11 -0.38
CA PHE A 30 12.70 0.85 0.87
C PHE A 30 13.05 -0.04 2.05
N THR A 31 13.58 0.57 3.10
CA THR A 31 13.75 -0.09 4.40
C THR A 31 12.48 0.12 5.19
N MET A 32 11.85 -0.97 5.64
CA MET A 32 10.75 -0.88 6.57
C MET A 32 11.33 -0.75 7.97
N GLU A 33 11.17 0.43 8.60
CA GLU A 33 11.57 0.60 9.99
C GLU A 33 10.66 -0.28 10.87
N LYS A 34 11.26 -0.98 11.85
CA LYS A 34 10.59 -1.94 12.74
C LYS A 34 9.54 -1.32 13.67
N PHE A 35 9.22 -0.03 13.53
CA PHE A 35 8.37 0.67 14.47
C PHE A 35 6.89 0.55 14.12
N SER A 36 6.17 0.04 15.11
CA SER A 36 4.73 0.08 15.34
C SER A 36 3.88 -1.00 14.65
N LEU A 37 3.48 -1.93 15.54
CA LEU A 37 2.49 -2.99 15.41
C LEU A 37 3.04 -4.29 14.82
N ASP A 38 3.12 -5.32 15.67
CA ASP A 38 3.44 -6.74 15.42
C ASP A 38 2.47 -7.43 14.42
N PHE A 39 1.82 -6.66 13.55
CA PHE A 39 1.03 -7.17 12.45
C PHE A 39 1.97 -7.59 11.31
N LEU A 40 2.58 -8.74 11.59
CA LEU A 40 3.23 -9.67 10.68
C LEU A 40 4.47 -9.09 9.99
N ASN A 41 5.58 -9.82 10.09
CA ASN A 41 6.77 -9.70 9.24
C ASN A 41 6.42 -10.05 7.78
N MET A 42 5.41 -9.39 7.20
CA MET A 42 5.03 -9.55 5.81
C MET A 42 5.99 -8.73 5.00
N GLU A 43 6.67 -9.42 4.12
CA GLU A 43 7.49 -8.84 3.10
C GLU A 43 6.56 -8.17 2.07
N ARG A 44 6.68 -6.86 1.90
CA ARG A 44 5.76 -6.05 1.08
C ARG A 44 6.44 -5.55 -0.20
N ALA A 45 5.66 -5.49 -1.27
CA ALA A 45 5.97 -4.73 -2.46
C ALA A 45 4.87 -3.69 -2.68
N TYR A 46 5.23 -2.50 -3.14
CA TYR A 46 4.27 -1.45 -3.48
C TYR A 46 4.20 -1.28 -4.99
N ILE A 47 2.97 -1.16 -5.48
CA ILE A 47 2.68 -0.84 -6.87
C ILE A 47 1.72 0.36 -6.93
N PRO A 48 1.75 1.17 -8.00
CA PRO A 48 0.80 2.26 -8.15
C PRO A 48 -0.65 1.75 -8.13
N ILE A 49 -1.54 2.47 -7.44
CA ILE A 49 -2.95 2.07 -7.35
C ILE A 49 -3.65 2.00 -8.72
N ARG A 50 -3.24 2.85 -9.68
CA ARG A 50 -3.75 2.81 -11.06
C ARG A 50 -3.40 1.48 -11.74
N PHE A 51 -2.15 1.05 -11.61
CA PHE A 51 -1.69 -0.23 -12.13
C PHE A 51 -2.42 -1.41 -11.49
N TRP A 52 -2.64 -1.38 -10.17
CA TRP A 52 -3.45 -2.41 -9.50
C TRP A 52 -4.89 -2.47 -10.02
N LYS A 53 -5.53 -1.32 -10.25
CA LYS A 53 -6.90 -1.25 -10.77
C LYS A 53 -7.02 -1.85 -12.16
N GLU A 54 -6.06 -1.55 -13.04
CA GLU A 54 -5.98 -2.13 -14.39
C GLU A 54 -5.79 -3.65 -14.32
N LEU A 55 -4.88 -4.13 -13.46
CA LEU A 55 -4.61 -5.56 -13.29
C LEU A 55 -5.76 -6.35 -12.67
N SER A 56 -6.55 -5.74 -11.80
CA SER A 56 -7.64 -6.41 -11.07
C SER A 56 -8.99 -6.33 -11.76
N GLY A 57 -9.11 -5.58 -12.86
CA GLY A 57 -10.38 -5.41 -13.59
C GLY A 57 -11.36 -4.46 -12.91
N GLY A 58 -10.86 -3.52 -12.10
CA GLY A 58 -11.68 -2.62 -11.27
C GLY A 58 -11.89 -3.19 -9.87
N GLY A 59 -11.00 -2.82 -8.95
CA GLY A 59 -11.02 -3.27 -7.56
C GLY A 59 -11.45 -2.20 -6.56
N ASN A 60 -12.02 -2.65 -5.45
CA ASN A 60 -12.20 -1.85 -4.24
C ASN A 60 -10.84 -1.52 -3.61
N VAL A 61 -10.78 -0.39 -2.90
CA VAL A 61 -9.66 -0.10 -2.00
C VAL A 61 -10.01 -0.71 -0.65
N GLU A 62 -9.22 -1.69 -0.20
CA GLU A 62 -9.48 -2.41 1.06
C GLU A 62 -9.25 -1.53 2.30
N THR A 63 -8.26 -0.64 2.24
CA THR A 63 -7.89 0.22 3.37
C THR A 63 -7.54 1.61 2.89
N LEU A 64 -8.07 2.62 3.59
CA LEU A 64 -7.70 4.03 3.43
C LEU A 64 -7.05 4.50 4.72
N GLU A 65 -5.77 4.85 4.65
CA GLU A 65 -5.06 5.48 5.74
C GLU A 65 -5.12 7.00 5.62
N VAL A 66 -5.40 7.68 6.73
CA VAL A 66 -5.54 9.13 6.78
C VAL A 66 -4.76 9.71 7.95
N SER A 67 -4.15 10.86 7.73
CA SER A 67 -3.40 11.60 8.75
C SER A 67 -4.13 12.88 9.11
N ALA A 68 -4.29 13.14 10.41
CA ALA A 68 -4.82 14.41 10.90
C ALA A 68 -3.70 15.45 11.00
N VAL A 69 -4.06 16.73 10.79
CA VAL A 69 -3.11 17.87 10.87
C VAL A 69 -2.50 18.03 12.27
N SER A 70 -3.15 17.52 13.31
CA SER A 70 -2.64 17.50 14.67
C SER A 70 -3.30 16.40 15.50
N LYS A 71 -2.68 16.04 16.63
CA LYS A 71 -3.26 15.09 17.59
C LYS A 71 -4.63 15.54 18.11
N ALA A 72 -4.79 16.84 18.36
CA ALA A 72 -6.07 17.41 18.82
C ALA A 72 -7.18 17.28 17.75
N ALA A 73 -6.80 17.38 16.47
CA ALA A 73 -7.72 17.24 15.34
C ALA A 73 -8.10 15.79 15.02
N LEU A 74 -7.42 14.79 15.60
CA LEU A 74 -7.60 13.37 15.24
C LEU A 74 -9.05 12.90 15.39
N LYS A 75 -9.65 13.08 16.59
CA LYS A 75 -11.02 12.64 16.84
C LYS A 75 -12.05 13.38 15.97
N PRO A 76 -12.04 14.72 15.85
CA PRO A 76 -12.92 15.44 14.94
C PRO A 76 -12.77 15.00 13.48
N ALA A 77 -11.54 14.87 12.99
CA ALA A 77 -11.24 14.48 11.61
C ALA A 77 -11.73 13.06 11.30
N MET A 78 -11.53 12.12 12.23
CA MET A 78 -12.03 10.76 12.10
C MET A 78 -13.56 10.70 12.02
N LYS A 79 -14.26 11.46 12.86
CA LYS A 79 -15.74 11.56 12.79
C LYS A 79 -16.18 12.12 11.44
N GLN A 80 -15.56 13.21 10.99
CA GLN A 80 -15.89 13.83 9.71
C GLN A 80 -15.65 12.89 8.53
N ALA A 81 -14.53 12.16 8.53
CA ALA A 81 -14.21 11.17 7.50
C ALA A 81 -15.23 10.04 7.47
N LYS A 82 -15.59 9.49 8.65
CA LYS A 82 -16.62 8.44 8.77
C LYS A 82 -17.98 8.92 8.24
N ASP A 83 -18.46 10.07 8.70
CA ASP A 83 -19.75 10.62 8.30
C ASP A 83 -19.79 10.88 6.78
N PHE A 84 -18.68 11.37 6.22
CA PHE A 84 -18.56 11.58 4.77
C PHE A 84 -18.64 10.28 3.97
N LEU A 85 -17.90 9.25 4.38
CA LEU A 85 -17.86 7.94 3.71
C LEU A 85 -19.22 7.25 3.75
N ILE A 86 -19.89 7.23 4.91
CA ILE A 86 -21.24 6.66 5.08
C ILE A 86 -22.23 7.33 4.14
N ARG A 87 -22.17 8.66 4.02
CA ARG A 87 -23.07 9.41 3.12
C ARG A 87 -22.81 9.12 1.64
N LYS A 88 -21.56 8.88 1.25
CA LYS A 88 -21.17 8.67 -0.15
C LYS A 88 -21.33 7.23 -0.62
N ALA A 89 -21.26 6.26 0.28
CA ALA A 89 -21.43 4.85 0.00
C ALA A 89 -22.27 4.18 1.10
N PRO A 90 -23.58 4.48 1.18
CA PRO A 90 -24.45 3.85 2.16
C PRO A 90 -24.59 2.34 1.83
N GLY A 91 -24.07 1.48 2.70
CA GLY A 91 -24.18 0.02 2.59
C GLY A 91 -22.99 -0.71 1.96
N ALA A 92 -21.84 -0.03 1.79
CA ALA A 92 -20.55 -0.70 1.58
C ALA A 92 -19.98 -1.25 2.91
#